data_AF-A0A8X8GMH4-F1
#
_entry.id   AF-A0A8X8GMH4-F1
#
_cell.length_a   1.000
_cell.length_b   1.000
_cell.length_c   1.000
_cell.angle_alpha   90.00
_cell.angle_beta   90.00
_cell.angle_gamma   90.00
#
_symmetry.space_group_name_H-M   'P 1'
#
loop_
_entity.id
_entity.type
_entity.pdbx_description
1 polymer ?
#
loop_
_entity_poly.entity_id
_entity_poly.type
_entity_poly.pdbx_seq_one_letter_code
_entity_poly.pdbx_strand_id
1 'polypeptide(L)'
;MNLNNSELKSEFLKLLLNLMISIFAAIIVIILGSKKLITSLTKLPDSFSLIFSYSATFIFSMFGLVLFVYLLNELFLKRMLEILDVGKFSTRFYILTSLGPVGLISLSVLSVIETL
;
A
#
# COMPACT_ATOMS: atom_id res chain seq x y z
N MET A 1 2.33 -8.89 -31.82
CA MET A 1 1.02 -8.29 -31.45
C MET A 1 1.26 -6.80 -31.28
N ASN A 2 0.78 -5.98 -32.22
CA ASN A 2 1.04 -4.54 -32.22
C ASN A 2 0.04 -3.87 -31.26
N LEU A 3 0.27 -4.02 -29.95
CA LEU A 3 -0.55 -3.36 -28.92
C LEU A 3 -0.46 -1.86 -29.14
N ASN A 4 -1.59 -1.24 -29.43
CA ASN A 4 -1.63 0.18 -29.74
C ASN A 4 -1.18 0.94 -28.49
N ASN A 5 -0.30 1.92 -28.63
CA ASN A 5 0.32 2.60 -27.49
C ASN A 5 -0.71 3.28 -26.54
N SER A 6 -1.93 3.49 -27.05
CA SER A 6 -3.12 3.90 -26.30
C SER A 6 -3.63 2.84 -25.31
N GLU A 7 -3.69 1.57 -25.72
CA GLU A 7 -4.18 0.46 -24.89
C GLU A 7 -3.24 0.21 -23.71
N LEU A 8 -1.92 0.20 -23.97
CA LEU A 8 -0.91 0.06 -22.92
C LEU A 8 -0.99 1.21 -21.89
N LYS A 9 -1.21 2.46 -22.34
CA LYS A 9 -1.44 3.59 -21.42
C LYS A 9 -2.70 3.40 -20.58
N SER A 10 -3.80 2.94 -21.19
CA SER A 10 -5.05 2.70 -20.46
C SER A 10 -4.90 1.60 -19.43
N GLU A 11 -4.24 0.49 -19.79
CA GLU A 11 -3.93 -0.61 -18.89
C GLU A 11 -3.04 -0.14 -17.74
N PHE A 12 -1.98 0.60 -18.03
CA PHE A 12 -1.10 1.18 -17.02
C PHE A 12 -1.84 2.06 -16.02
N LEU A 13 -2.70 2.97 -16.51
CA LEU A 13 -3.48 3.86 -15.64
C LEU A 13 -4.47 3.10 -14.75
N LYS A 14 -5.09 2.03 -15.27
CA LYS A 14 -5.95 1.16 -14.45
C LYS A 14 -5.17 0.45 -13.35
N LEU A 15 -4.00 -0.10 -13.68
CA LEU A 15 -3.12 -0.76 -12.70
C LEU A 15 -2.64 0.23 -11.65
N LEU A 16 -2.22 1.44 -12.07
CA LEU A 16 -1.81 2.51 -11.17
C LEU A 16 -2.93 2.91 -10.21
N LEU A 17 -4.15 3.10 -10.72
CA LEU A 17 -5.31 3.44 -9.89
C LEU A 17 -5.63 2.34 -8.87
N ASN A 18 -5.63 1.07 -9.29
CA ASN A 18 -5.89 -0.06 -8.41
C ASN A 18 -4.80 -0.21 -7.34
N LEU A 19 -3.54 0.02 -7.70
CA LEU A 19 -2.42 0.05 -6.76
C LEU A 19 -2.60 1.17 -5.73
N MET A 20 -2.93 2.38 -6.18
CA MET A 20 -3.16 3.54 -5.29
C MET A 20 -4.32 3.29 -4.31
N ILE A 21 -5.46 2.76 -4.79
CA ILE A 21 -6.60 2.41 -3.93
C ILE A 21 -6.21 1.35 -2.92
N SER A 22 -5.47 0.32 -3.34
CA SER A 22 -5.04 -0.77 -2.46
C SER A 22 -4.10 -0.27 -1.36
N ILE A 23 -3.13 0.57 -1.71
CA ILE A 23 -2.22 1.21 -0.75
C ILE A 23 -3.00 2.11 0.22
N PHE A 24 -3.94 2.92 -0.28
CA PHE A 24 -4.77 3.79 0.55
C PHE A 24 -5.63 3.00 1.55
N ALA A 25 -6.26 1.91 1.10
CA ALA A 25 -7.02 1.02 1.97
C ALA A 25 -6.14 0.39 3.05
N ALA A 26 -4.93 -0.06 2.69
CA ALA A 26 -3.98 -0.61 3.64
C ALA A 26 -3.54 0.42 4.69
N ILE A 27 -3.27 1.67 4.28
CA ILE A 27 -2.94 2.77 5.19
C ILE A 27 -4.07 2.99 6.20
N ILE A 28 -5.33 3.04 5.75
CA ILE A 28 -6.50 3.19 6.64
C ILE A 28 -6.55 2.03 7.65
N VAL A 29 -6.43 0.78 7.18
CA VAL A 29 -6.47 -0.41 8.05
C VAL A 29 -5.34 -0.37 9.08
N ILE A 30 -4.12 0.01 8.68
CA ILE A 30 -2.98 0.14 9.57
C ILE A 30 -3.22 1.24 10.60
N ILE A 31 -3.66 2.44 10.20
CA ILE A 31 -3.89 3.55 11.14
C ILE A 31 -5.00 3.19 12.15
N LEU A 32 -6.15 2.68 11.68
CA LEU A 32 -7.25 2.29 12.57
C LEU A 32 -6.86 1.12 13.48
N GLY A 33 -6.18 0.11 12.93
CA GLY A 33 -5.70 -1.05 13.69
C GLY A 33 -4.69 -0.65 14.76
N SER A 34 -3.70 0.17 14.40
CA SER A 34 -2.65 0.66 15.31
C SER A 34 -3.24 1.48 16.45
N LYS A 35 -4.18 2.39 16.15
CA LYS A 35 -4.87 3.19 17.17
C LYS A 35 -5.60 2.32 18.19
N LYS A 36 -6.27 1.26 17.73
CA LYS A 36 -6.98 0.30 18.59
C LYS A 36 -6.03 -0.57 19.41
N LEU A 37 -4.89 -0.95 18.84
CA LEU A 37 -3.83 -1.69 19.54
C LEU A 37 -3.21 -0.85 20.65
N ILE A 38 -2.77 0.39 20.36
CA ILE A 38 -2.11 1.28 21.33
C ILE A 38 -3.04 1.61 22.50
N THR A 39 -4.31 1.94 22.22
CA THR A 39 -5.29 2.28 23.26
C THR A 39 -5.71 1.08 24.13
N SER A 40 -5.57 -0.14 23.62
CA SER A 40 -5.87 -1.35 24.40
C SER A 40 -4.66 -1.86 25.17
N LEU A 41 -3.44 -1.68 24.65
CA LEU A 41 -2.20 -2.06 25.33
C LEU A 41 -2.02 -1.34 26.67
N THR A 42 -2.38 -0.06 26.74
CA THR A 42 -2.29 0.75 27.97
C THR A 42 -3.26 0.33 29.08
N LYS A 43 -4.22 -0.54 28.77
CA LYS A 43 -5.23 -1.05 29.71
C LYS A 43 -5.06 -2.54 30.01
N LEU A 44 -3.98 -3.16 29.54
CA LEU A 44 -3.77 -4.60 29.69
C LEU A 44 -3.28 -4.93 31.11
N PRO A 45 -3.95 -5.85 31.83
CA PRO A 45 -3.40 -6.40 33.06
C PRO A 45 -2.22 -7.34 32.76
N ASP A 46 -1.24 -7.40 33.67
CA ASP A 46 -0.03 -8.25 33.59
C ASP A 46 -0.35 -9.75 33.75
N SER A 47 -1.11 -10.30 32.80
CA SER A 47 -1.38 -11.74 32.71
C SER A 47 -0.72 -12.32 31.49
N PHE A 48 0.06 -13.39 31.71
CA PHE A 48 0.85 -14.08 30.69
C PHE A 48 0.00 -14.51 29.47
N SER A 49 -1.26 -14.90 29.70
CA SER A 49 -2.20 -15.30 28.63
C SER A 49 -2.64 -14.14 27.73
N LEU A 50 -2.76 -12.92 28.26
CA LEU A 50 -3.11 -11.73 27.48
C LEU A 50 -1.90 -11.22 26.70
N ILE A 51 -0.70 -11.25 27.29
CA ILE A 51 0.53 -10.88 26.58
C ILE A 51 0.73 -11.79 25.36
N PHE A 52 0.57 -13.11 25.54
CA PHE A 52 0.73 -14.08 24.45
C PHE A 52 -0.28 -13.88 23.30
N SER A 53 -1.56 -13.59 23.60
CA SER A 53 -2.57 -13.37 22.57
C SER A 53 -2.33 -12.10 21.75
N TYR A 54 -1.82 -11.03 22.38
CA TYR A 54 -1.43 -9.80 21.70
C TYR A 54 -0.19 -10.00 20.83
N SER A 55 0.82 -10.74 21.32
CA SER A 55 1.99 -11.10 20.52
C SER A 55 1.60 -11.94 19.29
N ALA A 56 0.70 -12.91 19.43
CA ALA A 56 0.19 -13.68 18.30
C ALA A 56 -0.54 -12.77 17.28
N THR A 57 -1.40 -11.86 17.75
CA THR A 57 -2.11 -10.90 16.90
C THR A 57 -1.14 -10.01 16.12
N PHE A 58 -0.08 -9.53 16.77
CA PHE A 58 0.97 -8.75 16.12
C PHE A 58 1.70 -9.54 15.04
N ILE A 59 2.09 -10.79 15.33
CA ILE A 59 2.75 -11.67 14.36
C ILE A 59 1.86 -11.93 13.14
N PHE A 60 0.58 -12.26 13.35
CA PHE A 60 -0.37 -12.45 12.25
C PHE A 60 -0.56 -11.18 11.42
N SER A 61 -0.60 -10.01 12.07
CA SER A 61 -0.68 -8.73 11.36
C SER A 61 0.55 -8.46 10.49
N MET A 62 1.75 -8.77 10.99
CA MET A 62 2.98 -8.63 10.21
C MET A 62 3.03 -9.58 9.02
N PHE A 63 2.60 -10.83 9.23
CA PHE A 63 2.51 -11.80 8.14
C PHE A 63 1.51 -11.34 7.07
N GLY A 64 0.36 -10.82 7.48
CA GLY A 64 -0.62 -10.22 6.57
C GLY A 64 -0.06 -9.03 5.78
N LEU A 65 0.75 -8.18 6.40
CA LEU A 65 1.39 -7.04 5.74
C LEU A 65 2.40 -7.51 4.69
N VAL A 66 3.25 -8.48 5.01
CA VAL A 66 4.21 -9.06 4.05
C VAL A 66 3.49 -9.67 2.85
N LEU A 67 2.43 -10.45 3.11
CA LEU A 67 1.64 -11.09 2.06
C LEU A 67 0.93 -10.05 1.19
N PHE A 68 0.41 -8.98 1.79
CA PHE A 68 -0.18 -7.86 1.06
C PHE A 68 0.83 -7.16 0.15
N VAL A 69 2.04 -6.85 0.64
CA VAL A 69 3.10 -6.25 -0.18
C VAL A 69 3.50 -7.17 -1.34
N TYR A 70 3.61 -8.47 -1.08
CA TYR A 70 3.87 -9.46 -2.12
C TYR A 70 2.80 -9.44 -3.21
N LEU A 71 1.52 -9.42 -2.83
CA LEU A 71 0.40 -9.34 -3.77
C LEU A 71 0.41 -8.05 -4.59
N LEU A 72 0.73 -6.89 -3.97
CA LEU A 72 0.86 -5.64 -4.72
C LEU A 72 1.96 -5.74 -5.79
N ASN A 73 3.07 -6.40 -5.45
CA ASN A 73 4.17 -6.58 -6.37
C ASN A 73 3.78 -7.44 -7.57
N GLU A 74 3.20 -8.61 -7.34
CA GLU A 74 2.84 -9.53 -8.43
C GLU A 74 1.62 -9.06 -9.24
N LEU A 75 0.60 -8.49 -8.61
CA LEU A 75 -0.64 -8.12 -9.30
C LEU A 75 -0.51 -6.82 -10.09
N PHE A 76 0.29 -5.86 -9.61
CA PHE A 76 0.32 -4.51 -10.19
C PHE A 76 1.71 -4.13 -10.67
N LEU A 77 2.72 -4.13 -9.78
CA LEU A 77 4.03 -3.53 -10.07
C LEU A 77 4.77 -4.23 -11.22
N LYS A 78 4.77 -5.57 -11.24
CA LYS A 78 5.46 -6.34 -12.29
C LYS A 78 4.90 -6.02 -13.68
N ARG A 79 3.57 -6.04 -13.82
CA ARG A 79 2.89 -5.71 -15.07
C ARG A 79 3.08 -4.25 -15.47
N MET A 80 3.05 -3.33 -14.51
CA MET A 80 3.33 -1.92 -14.75
C MET A 80 4.75 -1.68 -15.27
N LEU A 81 5.75 -2.39 -14.74
CA LEU A 81 7.14 -2.33 -15.21
C LEU A 81 7.29 -2.88 -16.65
N GLU A 82 6.64 -4.00 -16.96
CA GLU A 82 6.61 -4.54 -18.34
C GLU A 82 6.02 -3.53 -19.32
N ILE A 83 4.90 -2.90 -18.97
CA ILE A 83 4.27 -1.87 -19.81
C ILE A 83 5.19 -0.66 -19.96
N LEU A 84 5.92 -0.28 -18.91
CA LEU A 84 6.87 0.83 -18.96
C LEU A 84 8.04 0.57 -19.92
N ASP A 85 8.57 -0.65 -19.89
CA ASP A 85 9.72 -1.07 -20.70
C ASP A 85 9.35 -1.11 -22.19
N VAL A 86 8.13 -1.57 -22.50
CA VAL A 86 7.63 -1.65 -23.88
C VAL A 86 7.08 -0.30 -24.39
N GLY A 87 6.44 0.48 -23.53
CA GLY A 87 5.53 1.57 -23.92
C GLY A 87 6.18 2.86 -24.44
N LYS A 88 7.47 3.11 -24.22
CA LYS A 88 8.20 4.33 -24.63
C LYS A 88 7.34 5.61 -24.55
N PHE A 89 6.73 5.85 -23.39
CA PHE A 89 5.77 6.93 -23.22
C PHE A 89 6.43 8.31 -23.21
N SER A 90 5.63 9.37 -23.27
CA SER A 90 6.16 10.74 -23.20
C SER A 90 6.61 11.08 -21.77
N THR A 91 7.62 11.94 -21.63
CA THR A 91 8.13 12.42 -20.33
C THR A 91 7.02 12.98 -19.44
N ARG A 92 6.04 13.66 -20.03
CA ARG A 92 4.87 14.20 -19.30
C ARG A 92 4.04 13.11 -18.64
N PHE A 93 3.87 11.96 -19.30
CA PHE A 93 3.14 10.83 -18.75
C PHE A 93 3.85 10.28 -17.51
N TYR A 94 5.16 10.06 -17.60
CA TYR A 94 5.98 9.61 -16.46
C TYR A 94 5.87 10.56 -15.25
N ILE A 95 6.03 11.87 -15.48
CA ILE A 95 5.91 12.88 -14.43
C ILE A 95 4.54 12.78 -13.75
N LEU A 96 3.45 12.78 -14.54
CA LEU A 96 2.09 12.76 -13.99
C LEU A 96 1.82 11.48 -13.18
N THR A 97 2.27 10.33 -13.68
CA THR A 97 2.06 9.04 -13.01
C THR A 97 2.91 8.89 -11.74
N SER A 98 4.05 9.58 -11.65
CA SER A 98 4.90 9.57 -10.45
C SER A 98 4.36 10.46 -9.32
N LEU A 99 3.64 11.54 -9.64
CA LEU A 99 3.10 12.49 -8.67
C LEU A 99 1.98 11.91 -7.79
N GLY A 100 1.16 11.01 -8.33
CA GLY A 100 0.05 10.39 -7.57
C GLY A 100 0.53 9.60 -6.35
N PRO A 101 1.40 8.58 -6.53
CA PRO A 101 1.97 7.81 -5.43
C PRO A 101 2.73 8.68 -4.42
N VAL A 102 3.51 9.66 -4.89
CA VAL A 102 4.27 10.57 -4.03
C VAL A 102 3.34 11.41 -3.14
N GLY A 103 2.25 11.93 -3.70
CA GLY A 103 1.25 12.68 -2.94
C GLY A 103 0.51 11.82 -1.90
N LEU A 104 0.24 10.55 -2.22
CA LEU A 104 -0.36 9.61 -1.26
C LEU A 104 0.57 9.31 -0.09
N ILE A 105 1.86 9.11 -0.37
CA ILE A 105 2.87 8.84 0.66
C ILE A 105 3.08 10.08 1.55
N SER A 106 3.16 11.28 0.98
CA SER A 106 3.35 12.49 1.78
C SER A 106 2.15 12.78 2.70
N LEU A 107 0.91 12.59 2.22
CA LEU A 107 -0.29 12.74 3.05
C LEU A 107 -0.38 11.70 4.17
N SER A 108 0.03 10.46 3.89
CA SER A 108 0.02 9.39 4.90
C SER A 108 1.11 9.57 5.96
N VAL A 109 2.27 10.11 5.61
CA VAL A 109 3.28 10.51 6.60
C VAL A 109 2.77 11.66 7.47
N LEU A 110 2.14 12.67 6.87
CA LEU A 110 1.61 13.81 7.61
C LEU A 110 0.53 13.39 8.62
N SER A 111 -0.37 12.48 8.26
CA SER A 111 -1.44 12.02 9.16
C SER A 111 -0.92 11.22 10.36
N VAL A 112 0.21 10.53 10.23
CA VAL A 112 0.88 9.85 11.35
C VAL A 112 1.55 10.87 12.28
N ILE A 113 2.16 11.93 11.75
CA ILE A 113 2.80 12.97 12.55
C ILE A 113 1.77 13.77 13.36
N GLU A 114 0.62 14.11 12.78
CA GLU A 114 -0.44 14.84 13.51
C GLU A 114 -1.15 14.00 14.59
N THR A 115 -0.99 12.69 14.57
CA THR A 115 -1.61 11.78 15.55
C THR A 115 -0.69 11.35 16.70
N LEU A 116 0.56 11.81 16.70
CA LEU A 116 1.57 11.67 17.77
C LEU A 116 1.55 12.88 18.71
#